data_AF-A0A523KEL6-F1
#
_entry.id   AF-A0A523KEL6-F1
#
_cell.length_a   1.000
_cell.length_b   1.000
_cell.length_c   1.000
_cell.angle_alpha   90.00
_cell.angle_beta   90.00
_cell.angle_gamma   90.00
#
_symmetry.space_group_name_H-M   'P 1'
#
loop_
_entity.id
_entity.type
_entity.pdbx_description
1 polymer ?
#
loop_
_entity_poly.entity_id
_entity_poly.type
_entity_poly.pdbx_seq_one_letter_code
_entity_poly.pdbx_strand_id
1 'polypeptide(L)'
;MKNNTFITKLASGLVIGIFAMPTLAEDRGDRIDERLDNKGERINERLDNRGDRIEERFDTRADRASDAGKDKLAERLENKGDAINERLDNKGDRIEDRMDNKGDRIDRRLEKRENRRERYANLSDEERRAFRERRRERLENMTPEQRQVHREKRQEHREHHADRREHRLDKRGDRIDRRLDHRGDRVEDRFDRRADHARDAGHDRVADRLERKGDHIDRRLDRKGDRVNHRLDRKSHRVASNGGARAHR
;
A
#
# COMPACT_ATOMS: atom_id res chain seq x y z
N MET A 1 -24.44 -79.33 -19.34
CA MET A 1 -23.08 -79.26 -19.94
C MET A 1 -22.71 -77.80 -20.15
N LYS A 2 -21.47 -77.46 -19.77
CA LYS A 2 -20.72 -76.20 -19.97
C LYS A 2 -20.93 -75.06 -18.95
N ASN A 3 -20.01 -75.04 -17.99
CA ASN A 3 -19.49 -73.89 -17.26
C ASN A 3 -18.78 -72.92 -18.23
N ASN A 4 -18.75 -71.62 -17.92
CA ASN A 4 -17.50 -70.86 -17.73
C ASN A 4 -17.74 -69.40 -17.30
N THR A 5 -17.27 -69.13 -16.08
CA THR A 5 -16.61 -67.92 -15.57
C THR A 5 -15.81 -67.12 -16.61
N PHE A 6 -15.76 -65.78 -16.48
CA PHE A 6 -14.55 -64.95 -16.25
C PHE A 6 -14.78 -63.45 -16.59
N ILE A 7 -14.71 -62.59 -15.56
CA ILE A 7 -13.85 -61.40 -15.45
C ILE A 7 -13.90 -60.31 -16.56
N THR A 8 -14.44 -59.12 -16.26
CA THR A 8 -13.67 -57.83 -16.07
C THR A 8 -14.61 -56.62 -16.06
N LYS A 9 -14.40 -55.74 -15.07
CA LYS A 9 -14.88 -54.35 -15.05
C LYS A 9 -13.97 -53.50 -15.96
N LEU A 10 -14.51 -52.54 -16.68
CA LEU A 10 -13.74 -51.39 -17.19
C LEU A 10 -14.57 -50.11 -17.11
N ALA A 11 -14.23 -49.31 -16.11
CA ALA A 11 -14.58 -47.91 -16.02
C ALA A 11 -13.86 -47.13 -17.14
N SER A 12 -14.57 -46.22 -17.79
CA SER A 12 -13.99 -45.18 -18.64
C SER A 12 -14.71 -43.88 -18.35
N GLY A 13 -14.01 -42.95 -17.71
CA GLY A 13 -14.46 -41.58 -17.56
C GLY A 13 -14.01 -40.71 -18.72
N LEU A 14 -14.68 -39.58 -18.92
CA LEU A 14 -14.06 -38.36 -19.43
C LEU A 14 -14.87 -37.13 -18.99
N VAL A 15 -14.19 -36.21 -18.32
CA VAL A 15 -14.63 -34.86 -17.97
C VAL A 15 -14.39 -33.94 -19.18
N ILE A 16 -15.16 -32.86 -19.32
CA ILE A 16 -14.72 -31.46 -19.57
C ILE A 16 -15.84 -30.69 -20.28
N GLY A 17 -16.25 -29.57 -19.67
CA GLY A 17 -17.12 -28.56 -20.25
C GLY A 17 -17.13 -27.32 -19.36
N ILE A 18 -16.24 -26.39 -19.67
CA ILE A 18 -15.89 -25.18 -18.94
C ILE A 18 -17.07 -24.18 -18.95
N PHE A 19 -17.39 -23.60 -17.79
CA PHE A 19 -17.84 -22.20 -17.74
C PHE A 19 -17.07 -21.49 -16.63
N ALA A 20 -16.05 -20.75 -17.08
CA ALA A 20 -15.26 -19.88 -16.24
C ALA A 20 -16.06 -18.61 -15.93
N MET A 21 -16.23 -18.32 -14.64
CA MET A 21 -16.42 -16.96 -14.15
C MET A 21 -15.56 -16.83 -12.88
N PRO A 22 -14.47 -16.04 -12.88
CA PRO A 22 -13.80 -15.65 -11.65
C PRO A 22 -14.61 -14.53 -10.95
N THR A 23 -14.09 -13.93 -9.86
CA THR A 23 -14.48 -12.60 -9.33
C THR A 23 -15.21 -12.44 -7.97
N LEU A 24 -15.05 -13.27 -6.91
CA LEU A 24 -15.74 -12.98 -5.62
C LEU A 24 -14.94 -12.95 -4.30
N ALA A 25 -13.66 -13.37 -4.20
CA ALA A 25 -12.85 -13.09 -2.99
C ALA A 25 -11.36 -12.80 -3.16
N GLU A 26 -10.94 -12.41 -4.36
CA GLU A 26 -10.04 -11.23 -4.48
C GLU A 26 -10.61 -10.08 -3.58
N ASP A 27 -11.92 -9.92 -3.62
CA ASP A 27 -12.74 -8.83 -3.11
C ASP A 27 -12.72 -8.50 -1.60
N ARG A 28 -11.96 -9.19 -0.73
CA ARG A 28 -11.92 -8.85 0.72
C ARG A 28 -10.59 -8.39 1.26
N GLY A 29 -9.49 -9.03 0.88
CA GLY A 29 -8.14 -8.55 1.21
C GLY A 29 -7.87 -7.29 0.42
N ASP A 30 -8.03 -7.39 -0.89
CA ASP A 30 -7.79 -6.29 -1.84
C ASP A 30 -8.73 -5.10 -1.57
N ARG A 31 -10.00 -5.36 -1.22
CA ARG A 31 -10.94 -4.31 -0.81
C ARG A 31 -10.58 -3.65 0.52
N ILE A 32 -9.98 -4.37 1.47
CA ILE A 32 -9.52 -3.76 2.73
C ILE A 32 -8.32 -2.86 2.45
N ASP A 33 -7.39 -3.34 1.62
CA ASP A 33 -6.19 -2.61 1.25
C ASP A 33 -6.54 -1.36 0.44
N GLU A 34 -7.36 -1.49 -0.60
CA GLU A 34 -7.86 -0.37 -1.41
C GLU A 34 -8.59 0.68 -0.54
N ARG A 35 -9.35 0.25 0.48
CA ARG A 35 -9.98 1.18 1.43
C ARG A 35 -8.99 1.88 2.34
N LEU A 36 -7.89 1.23 2.72
CA LEU A 36 -6.82 1.88 3.48
C LEU A 36 -6.07 2.85 2.59
N ASP A 37 -5.84 2.48 1.34
CA ASP A 37 -5.13 3.27 0.35
C ASP A 37 -5.89 4.55 0.00
N ASN A 38 -7.14 4.43 -0.42
CA ASN A 38 -8.03 5.56 -0.70
C ASN A 38 -8.18 6.49 0.52
N LYS A 39 -8.12 5.92 1.73
CA LYS A 39 -8.16 6.71 2.96
C LYS A 39 -6.85 7.46 3.19
N GLY A 40 -5.71 6.85 2.89
CA GLY A 40 -4.39 7.48 2.96
C GLY A 40 -4.30 8.66 2.01
N GLU A 41 -4.61 8.43 0.73
CA GLU A 41 -4.62 9.47 -0.31
C GLU A 41 -5.51 10.65 0.07
N ARG A 42 -6.75 10.39 0.48
CA ARG A 42 -7.68 11.47 0.88
C ARG A 42 -7.22 12.24 2.12
N ILE A 43 -6.44 11.64 3.00
CA ILE A 43 -5.85 12.36 4.13
C ILE A 43 -4.68 13.22 3.66
N ASN A 44 -3.82 12.67 2.80
CA ASN A 44 -2.67 13.38 2.25
C ASN A 44 -3.13 14.60 1.46
N GLU A 45 -4.06 14.44 0.52
CA GLU A 45 -4.65 15.53 -0.25
C GLU A 45 -5.23 16.64 0.66
N ARG A 46 -5.87 16.28 1.78
CA ARG A 46 -6.39 17.27 2.74
C ARG A 46 -5.29 17.99 3.53
N LEU A 47 -4.19 17.31 3.81
CA LEU A 47 -3.03 17.92 4.47
C LEU A 47 -2.30 18.84 3.50
N ASP A 48 -2.20 18.44 2.24
CA ASP A 48 -1.55 19.21 1.18
C ASP A 48 -2.32 20.49 0.91
N ASN A 49 -3.61 20.39 0.58
CA ASN A 49 -4.50 21.54 0.43
C ASN A 49 -4.54 22.48 1.64
N ARG A 50 -4.21 21.96 2.83
CA ARG A 50 -4.11 22.77 4.05
C ARG A 50 -2.76 23.46 4.15
N GLY A 51 -1.68 22.80 3.75
CA GLY A 51 -0.35 23.39 3.62
C GLY A 51 -0.38 24.56 2.66
N ASP A 52 -0.93 24.36 1.46
CA ASP A 52 -0.96 25.36 0.39
C ASP A 52 -1.73 26.63 0.82
N ARG A 53 -2.89 26.45 1.48
CA ARG A 53 -3.66 27.58 2.04
C ARG A 53 -2.96 28.30 3.19
N ILE A 54 -2.12 27.61 3.94
CA ILE A 54 -1.35 28.22 5.03
C ILE A 54 -0.19 29.02 4.43
N GLU A 55 0.50 28.42 3.47
CA GLU A 55 1.56 29.02 2.69
C GLU A 55 1.13 30.32 2.03
N GLU A 56 0.10 30.29 1.18
CA GLU A 56 -0.42 31.48 0.50
C GLU A 56 -0.72 32.62 1.49
N ARG A 57 -1.30 32.29 2.65
CA ARG A 57 -1.60 33.28 3.69
C ARG A 57 -0.37 33.85 4.37
N PHE A 58 0.70 33.08 4.55
CA PHE A 58 1.93 33.56 5.18
C PHE A 58 2.79 34.33 4.18
N ASP A 59 2.86 33.90 2.92
CA ASP A 59 3.52 34.61 1.82
C ASP A 59 2.88 35.98 1.64
N THR A 60 1.55 36.06 1.45
CA THR A 60 0.89 37.37 1.27
C THR A 60 1.03 38.29 2.50
N ARG A 61 1.34 37.76 3.68
CA ARG A 61 1.60 38.58 4.87
C ARG A 61 3.07 39.01 4.94
N ALA A 62 3.98 38.17 4.47
CA ALA A 62 5.39 38.48 4.36
C ALA A 62 5.62 39.57 3.31
N ASP A 63 5.01 39.45 2.12
CA ASP A 63 5.10 40.44 1.03
C ASP A 63 4.64 41.82 1.52
N ARG A 64 3.42 41.89 2.09
CA ARG A 64 2.90 43.14 2.68
C ARG A 64 3.78 43.72 3.79
N ALA A 65 4.50 42.87 4.51
CA ALA A 65 5.44 43.34 5.54
C ALA A 65 6.72 43.89 4.88
N SER A 66 7.24 43.24 3.84
CA SER A 66 8.40 43.72 3.10
C SER A 66 8.10 45.04 2.35
N ASP A 67 6.94 45.14 1.69
CA ASP A 67 6.46 46.39 1.05
C ASP A 67 6.38 47.57 2.03
N ALA A 68 6.11 47.27 3.30
CA ALA A 68 6.04 48.26 4.38
C ALA A 68 7.42 48.53 5.03
N GLY A 69 8.52 48.00 4.48
CA GLY A 69 9.88 48.10 5.01
C GLY A 69 10.10 47.30 6.31
N LYS A 70 9.26 46.30 6.60
CA LYS A 70 9.32 45.47 7.82
C LYS A 70 9.93 44.11 7.55
N ASP A 71 11.16 44.09 7.03
CA ASP A 71 11.83 42.86 6.57
C ASP A 71 11.96 41.80 7.67
N LYS A 72 12.26 42.20 8.91
CA LYS A 72 12.33 41.27 10.07
C LYS A 72 10.97 40.63 10.38
N LEU A 73 9.87 41.32 10.08
CA LEU A 73 8.53 40.75 10.26
C LEU A 73 8.21 39.80 9.11
N ALA A 74 8.57 40.17 7.87
CA ALA A 74 8.42 39.30 6.70
C ALA A 74 9.14 37.96 6.91
N GLU A 75 10.42 38.01 7.28
CA GLU A 75 11.23 36.81 7.58
C GLU A 75 10.61 35.96 8.70
N ARG A 76 10.04 36.57 9.75
CA ARG A 76 9.38 35.83 10.83
C ARG A 76 8.07 35.17 10.38
N LEU A 77 7.35 35.77 9.45
CA LEU A 77 6.12 35.22 8.90
C LEU A 77 6.40 34.04 7.99
N GLU A 78 7.42 34.15 7.12
CA GLU A 78 7.93 33.05 6.29
C GLU A 78 8.36 31.85 7.14
N ASN A 79 9.26 32.07 8.10
CA ASN A 79 9.74 31.00 8.99
C ASN A 79 8.59 30.32 9.75
N LYS A 80 7.53 31.06 10.06
CA LYS A 80 6.34 30.50 10.71
C LYS A 80 5.51 29.66 9.74
N GLY A 81 5.36 30.08 8.49
CA GLY A 81 4.76 29.27 7.43
C GLY A 81 5.52 27.95 7.26
N ASP A 82 6.84 28.04 7.11
CA ASP A 82 7.74 26.89 6.94
C ASP A 82 7.60 25.89 8.11
N ALA A 83 7.63 26.38 9.36
CA ALA A 83 7.49 25.54 10.54
C ALA A 83 6.11 24.85 10.64
N ILE A 84 5.05 25.45 10.10
CA ILE A 84 3.73 24.84 10.07
C ILE A 84 3.65 23.77 8.99
N ASN A 85 4.19 24.04 7.80
CA ASN A 85 4.25 23.08 6.70
C ASN A 85 5.06 21.85 7.10
N GLU A 86 6.23 22.03 7.73
CA GLU A 86 7.02 20.90 8.25
C GLU A 86 6.26 20.05 9.27
N ARG A 87 5.41 20.66 10.10
CA ARG A 87 4.55 19.92 11.04
C ARG A 87 3.45 19.14 10.34
N LEU A 88 2.88 19.69 9.26
CA LEU A 88 1.88 18.99 8.45
C LEU A 88 2.50 17.81 7.69
N ASP A 89 3.70 17.99 7.14
CA ASP A 89 4.47 16.91 6.51
C ASP A 89 4.76 15.78 7.49
N ASN A 90 5.31 16.11 8.66
CA ASN A 90 5.58 15.13 9.70
C ASN A 90 4.31 14.41 10.17
N LYS A 91 3.16 15.09 10.13
CA LYS A 91 1.88 14.48 10.43
C LYS A 91 1.44 13.52 9.32
N GLY A 92 1.64 13.87 8.06
CA GLY A 92 1.42 12.98 6.92
C GLY A 92 2.25 11.70 7.04
N ASP A 93 3.57 11.83 7.28
CA ASP A 93 4.49 10.71 7.43
C ASP A 93 4.02 9.73 8.53
N ARG A 94 3.61 10.26 9.69
CA ARG A 94 3.09 9.44 10.81
C ARG A 94 1.77 8.74 10.50
N ILE A 95 0.92 9.34 9.68
CA ILE A 95 -0.35 8.73 9.29
C ILE A 95 -0.08 7.58 8.34
N GLU A 96 0.81 7.77 7.37
CA GLU A 96 1.24 6.74 6.42
C GLU A 96 1.83 5.53 7.17
N ASP A 97 2.80 5.76 8.06
CA ASP A 97 3.40 4.70 8.89
C ASP A 97 2.35 3.91 9.67
N ARG A 98 1.32 4.59 10.18
CA ARG A 98 0.23 3.93 10.91
C ARG A 98 -0.65 3.08 9.99
N MET A 99 -0.92 3.54 8.77
CA MET A 99 -1.70 2.78 7.79
C MET A 99 -0.94 1.55 7.32
N ASP A 100 0.35 1.69 7.05
CA ASP A 100 1.24 0.59 6.68
C ASP A 100 1.27 -0.49 7.75
N ASN A 101 1.51 -0.09 9.00
CA ASN A 101 1.53 -1.02 10.13
C ASN A 101 0.18 -1.74 10.31
N LYS A 102 -0.92 -1.05 10.02
CA LYS A 102 -2.26 -1.64 10.08
C LYS A 102 -2.44 -2.68 8.98
N GLY A 103 -2.08 -2.36 7.74
CA GLY A 103 -2.16 -3.32 6.66
C GLY A 103 -1.24 -4.52 6.88
N ASP A 104 0.02 -4.32 7.31
CA ASP A 104 0.95 -5.42 7.62
C ASP A 104 0.40 -6.36 8.72
N ARG A 105 -0.36 -5.82 9.68
CA ARG A 105 -1.04 -6.63 10.70
C ARG A 105 -2.20 -7.43 10.10
N ILE A 106 -2.91 -6.89 9.13
CA ILE A 106 -3.99 -7.58 8.42
C ILE A 106 -3.41 -8.71 7.58
N ASP A 107 -2.35 -8.46 6.82
CA ASP A 107 -1.65 -9.46 6.01
C ASP A 107 -1.19 -10.65 6.84
N ARG A 108 -0.48 -10.38 7.96
CA ARG A 108 -0.03 -11.46 8.86
C ARG A 108 -1.19 -12.29 9.42
N ARG A 109 -2.36 -11.68 9.64
CA ARG A 109 -3.56 -12.41 10.09
C ARG A 109 -4.13 -13.29 8.97
N LEU A 110 -4.16 -12.78 7.74
CA LEU A 110 -4.60 -13.53 6.56
C LEU A 110 -3.63 -14.69 6.29
N GLU A 111 -2.33 -14.44 6.26
CA GLU A 111 -1.28 -15.46 6.10
C GLU A 111 -1.37 -16.56 7.16
N LYS A 112 -1.57 -16.22 8.45
CA LYS A 112 -1.76 -17.23 9.51
C LYS A 112 -3.03 -18.06 9.35
N ARG A 113 -4.07 -17.50 8.73
CA ARG A 113 -5.30 -18.24 8.41
C ARG A 113 -5.04 -19.20 7.25
N GLU A 114 -4.24 -18.79 6.27
CA GLU A 114 -3.89 -19.61 5.11
C GLU A 114 -2.89 -20.71 5.41
N ASN A 115 -1.81 -20.43 6.13
CA ASN A 115 -0.87 -21.45 6.57
C ASN A 115 -1.59 -22.58 7.34
N ARG A 116 -2.65 -22.27 8.10
CA ARG A 116 -3.50 -23.30 8.74
C ARG A 116 -4.24 -24.15 7.73
N ARG A 117 -4.79 -23.55 6.67
CA ARG A 117 -5.51 -24.26 5.60
C ARG A 117 -4.57 -25.13 4.77
N GLU A 118 -3.36 -24.65 4.52
CA GLU A 118 -2.32 -25.39 3.81
C GLU A 118 -1.81 -26.57 4.63
N ARG A 119 -1.59 -26.39 5.94
CA ARG A 119 -1.26 -27.49 6.86
C ARG A 119 -2.29 -28.62 6.81
N TYR A 120 -3.57 -28.29 6.71
CA TYR A 120 -4.64 -29.26 6.49
C TYR A 120 -4.58 -29.96 5.12
N ALA A 121 -4.09 -29.27 4.09
CA ALA A 121 -3.91 -29.83 2.76
C ALA A 121 -2.73 -30.80 2.68
N ASN A 122 -1.75 -30.71 3.58
CA ASN A 122 -0.53 -31.51 3.59
C ASN A 122 -0.53 -32.67 4.60
N LEU A 123 -1.63 -32.85 5.37
CA LEU A 123 -1.83 -34.01 6.24
C LEU A 123 -1.77 -35.33 5.46
N SER A 124 -1.43 -36.45 6.12
CA SER A 124 -1.50 -37.79 5.52
C SER A 124 -2.95 -38.21 5.25
N ASP A 125 -3.18 -39.23 4.42
CA ASP A 125 -4.55 -39.67 4.11
C ASP A 125 -5.35 -40.14 5.33
N GLU A 126 -4.66 -40.69 6.32
CA GLU A 126 -5.21 -41.15 7.60
C GLU A 126 -5.62 -39.97 8.49
N GLU A 127 -4.74 -38.97 8.61
CA GLU A 127 -5.03 -37.72 9.31
C GLU A 127 -6.15 -36.91 8.62
N ARG A 128 -6.17 -36.93 7.28
CA ARG A 128 -7.26 -36.36 6.47
C ARG A 128 -8.56 -37.13 6.66
N ARG A 129 -8.55 -38.46 6.87
CA ARG A 129 -9.77 -39.26 7.12
C ARG A 129 -10.40 -38.89 8.46
N ALA A 130 -9.62 -38.90 9.53
CA ALA A 130 -10.08 -38.48 10.86
C ALA A 130 -10.58 -37.01 10.87
N PHE A 131 -9.95 -36.12 10.09
CA PHE A 131 -10.45 -34.76 9.91
C PHE A 131 -11.72 -34.69 9.04
N ARG A 132 -11.81 -35.52 7.98
CA ARG A 132 -12.98 -35.61 7.08
C ARG A 132 -14.22 -36.12 7.79
N GLU A 133 -14.11 -37.09 8.68
CA GLU A 133 -15.25 -37.62 9.46
C GLU A 133 -15.85 -36.57 10.37
N ARG A 134 -15.03 -35.89 11.18
CA ARG A 134 -15.48 -34.76 12.02
C ARG A 134 -16.07 -33.61 11.21
N ARG A 135 -15.55 -33.38 10.00
CA ARG A 135 -16.10 -32.36 9.08
C ARG A 135 -17.39 -32.83 8.41
N ARG A 136 -17.52 -34.13 8.12
CA ARG A 136 -18.69 -34.75 7.49
C ARG A 136 -19.88 -34.69 8.42
N GLU A 137 -19.70 -35.06 9.68
CA GLU A 137 -20.71 -34.90 10.73
C GLU A 137 -21.17 -33.43 10.86
N ARG A 138 -20.24 -32.48 10.80
CA ARG A 138 -20.55 -31.04 10.78
C ARG A 138 -21.29 -30.58 9.51
N LEU A 139 -20.94 -31.13 8.35
CA LEU A 139 -21.58 -30.79 7.08
C LEU A 139 -22.95 -31.46 6.97
N GLU A 140 -23.14 -32.66 7.51
CA GLU A 140 -24.41 -33.38 7.59
C GLU A 140 -25.46 -32.57 8.35
N ASN A 141 -25.02 -31.82 9.36
CA ASN A 141 -25.85 -30.84 10.09
C ASN A 141 -25.96 -29.44 9.43
N MET A 142 -25.35 -29.21 8.26
CA MET A 142 -25.46 -27.95 7.51
C MET A 142 -26.49 -28.04 6.38
N THR A 143 -27.19 -26.93 6.12
CA THR A 143 -28.13 -26.82 5.01
C THR A 143 -27.41 -26.76 3.65
N PRO A 144 -28.10 -27.07 2.54
CA PRO A 144 -27.55 -26.98 1.19
C PRO A 144 -26.90 -25.63 0.86
N GLU A 145 -27.51 -24.53 1.30
CA GLU A 145 -27.02 -23.15 1.09
C GLU A 145 -25.71 -22.90 1.86
N GLN A 146 -25.60 -23.37 3.09
CA GLN A 146 -24.38 -23.24 3.89
C GLN A 146 -23.22 -24.08 3.33
N ARG A 147 -23.53 -25.23 2.72
CA ARG A 147 -22.53 -26.11 2.07
C ARG A 147 -21.96 -25.48 0.80
N GLN A 148 -22.79 -24.78 0.04
CA GLN A 148 -22.37 -24.06 -1.16
C GLN A 148 -21.37 -22.93 -0.83
N VAL A 149 -21.71 -22.11 0.16
CA VAL A 149 -20.83 -21.06 0.70
C VAL A 149 -19.50 -21.64 1.24
N HIS A 150 -19.51 -22.85 1.80
CA HIS A 150 -18.28 -23.51 2.27
C HIS A 150 -17.40 -24.04 1.13
N ARG A 151 -18.00 -24.46 0.02
CA ARG A 151 -17.32 -24.99 -1.16
C ARG A 151 -16.59 -23.88 -1.91
N GLU A 152 -17.27 -22.75 -2.13
CA GLU A 152 -16.73 -21.58 -2.84
C GLU A 152 -15.51 -20.99 -2.08
N LYS A 153 -15.60 -20.83 -0.75
CA LYS A 153 -14.53 -20.29 0.12
C LYS A 153 -13.21 -21.09 0.15
N ARG A 154 -13.17 -22.32 -0.37
CA ARG A 154 -11.96 -23.18 -0.35
C ARG A 154 -11.19 -23.13 -1.66
N GLN A 155 -11.87 -22.91 -2.78
CA GLN A 155 -11.28 -22.96 -4.11
C GLN A 155 -10.53 -21.66 -4.44
N GLU A 156 -11.01 -20.56 -3.87
CA GLU A 156 -10.52 -19.18 -3.97
C GLU A 156 -9.12 -18.88 -3.41
N HIS A 157 -8.59 -19.74 -2.54
CA HIS A 157 -7.58 -19.33 -1.57
C HIS A 157 -6.16 -19.79 -1.88
N ARG A 158 -5.89 -20.35 -3.07
CA ARG A 158 -4.65 -21.08 -3.34
C ARG A 158 -3.62 -20.36 -4.21
N GLU A 159 -3.94 -19.30 -4.93
CA GLU A 159 -3.05 -18.84 -6.02
C GLU A 159 -2.48 -17.40 -5.93
N HIS A 160 -2.89 -16.52 -5.01
CA HIS A 160 -2.54 -15.08 -5.09
C HIS A 160 -1.90 -14.43 -3.83
N HIS A 161 -1.10 -15.16 -3.03
CA HIS A 161 -0.58 -14.62 -1.75
C HIS A 161 0.77 -13.89 -1.84
N ALA A 162 1.61 -14.22 -2.82
CA ALA A 162 2.85 -13.49 -3.08
C ALA A 162 2.52 -12.16 -3.79
N ASP A 163 1.71 -12.24 -4.84
CA ASP A 163 1.30 -11.11 -5.68
C ASP A 163 0.59 -10.00 -4.90
N ARG A 164 -0.28 -10.33 -3.94
CA ARG A 164 -0.98 -9.31 -3.12
C ARG A 164 -0.02 -8.47 -2.30
N ARG A 165 1.04 -9.08 -1.74
CA ARG A 165 2.01 -8.36 -0.91
C ARG A 165 2.96 -7.52 -1.74
N GLU A 166 3.36 -8.02 -2.90
CA GLU A 166 4.16 -7.27 -3.87
C GLU A 166 3.38 -6.05 -4.37
N HIS A 167 2.16 -6.25 -4.87
CA HIS A 167 1.32 -5.17 -5.39
C HIS A 167 1.04 -4.05 -4.38
N ARG A 168 0.98 -4.38 -3.09
CA ARG A 168 0.81 -3.37 -2.02
C ARG A 168 2.09 -2.60 -1.72
N LEU A 169 3.26 -3.22 -1.85
CA LEU A 169 4.52 -2.51 -1.69
C LEU A 169 4.76 -1.54 -2.86
N ASP A 170 4.31 -1.91 -4.06
CA ASP A 170 4.36 -1.04 -5.24
C ASP A 170 3.43 0.18 -5.07
N LYS A 171 2.15 -0.06 -4.75
CA LYS A 171 1.18 1.02 -4.47
C LYS A 171 1.63 1.95 -3.35
N ARG A 172 2.39 1.42 -2.39
CA ARG A 172 3.00 2.20 -1.32
C ARG A 172 4.14 3.08 -1.84
N GLY A 173 4.98 2.55 -2.72
CA GLY A 173 6.02 3.33 -3.43
C GLY A 173 5.38 4.48 -4.18
N ASP A 174 4.41 4.20 -5.04
CA ASP A 174 3.71 5.20 -5.85
C ASP A 174 3.05 6.32 -5.02
N ARG A 175 2.53 6.00 -3.83
CA ARG A 175 1.96 7.02 -2.95
C ARG A 175 3.04 7.91 -2.33
N ILE A 176 4.15 7.31 -1.92
CA ILE A 176 5.24 8.05 -1.30
C ILE A 176 5.91 8.94 -2.33
N ASP A 177 6.13 8.43 -3.54
CA ASP A 177 6.71 9.19 -4.65
C ASP A 177 5.84 10.40 -4.99
N ARG A 178 4.55 10.18 -5.30
CA ARG A 178 3.62 11.29 -5.59
C ARG A 178 3.63 12.36 -4.50
N ARG A 179 3.72 11.98 -3.23
CA ARG A 179 3.74 12.94 -2.12
C ARG A 179 5.07 13.67 -1.99
N LEU A 180 6.19 13.01 -2.28
CA LEU A 180 7.50 13.64 -2.28
C LEU A 180 7.64 14.60 -3.47
N ASP A 181 7.09 14.23 -4.63
CA ASP A 181 7.05 15.09 -5.82
C ASP A 181 6.24 16.36 -5.54
N HIS A 182 4.98 16.23 -5.07
CA HIS A 182 4.16 17.39 -4.67
C HIS A 182 4.80 18.25 -3.57
N ARG A 183 5.71 17.66 -2.79
CA ARG A 183 6.48 18.40 -1.79
C ARG A 183 7.68 19.10 -2.41
N GLY A 184 8.33 18.49 -3.40
CA GLY A 184 9.36 19.09 -4.25
C GLY A 184 8.83 20.31 -4.96
N ASP A 185 7.73 20.15 -5.71
CA ASP A 185 7.08 21.24 -6.45
C ASP A 185 6.77 22.45 -5.54
N ARG A 186 6.18 22.22 -4.36
CA ARG A 186 5.90 23.30 -3.39
C ARG A 186 7.15 23.93 -2.79
N VAL A 187 8.24 23.19 -2.70
CA VAL A 187 9.53 23.74 -2.27
C VAL A 187 10.08 24.63 -3.38
N GLU A 188 10.11 24.15 -4.61
CA GLU A 188 10.57 24.88 -5.78
C GLU A 188 9.79 26.19 -5.97
N ASP A 189 8.46 26.12 -6.12
CA ASP A 189 7.56 27.28 -6.28
C ASP A 189 7.76 28.35 -5.20
N ARG A 190 8.09 27.93 -3.98
CA ARG A 190 8.32 28.83 -2.85
C ARG A 190 9.67 29.49 -2.91
N PHE A 191 10.72 28.73 -3.21
CA PHE A 191 12.07 29.29 -3.27
C PHE A 191 12.23 30.20 -4.47
N ASP A 192 11.57 29.90 -5.59
CA ASP A 192 11.53 30.75 -6.78
C ASP A 192 10.84 32.07 -6.48
N ARG A 193 9.63 32.05 -5.91
CA ARG A 193 8.90 33.27 -5.50
C ARG A 193 9.72 34.14 -4.54
N ARG A 194 10.41 33.53 -3.57
CA ARG A 194 11.27 34.29 -2.65
C ARG A 194 12.52 34.83 -3.34
N ALA A 195 13.08 34.09 -4.30
CA ALA A 195 14.23 34.55 -5.07
C ALA A 195 13.84 35.75 -5.95
N ASP A 196 12.69 35.70 -6.61
CA ASP A 196 12.18 36.80 -7.43
C ASP A 196 11.88 38.04 -6.60
N HIS A 197 11.23 37.90 -5.44
CA HIS A 197 11.05 39.04 -4.53
C HIS A 197 12.39 39.62 -4.07
N ALA A 198 13.38 38.77 -3.75
CA ALA A 198 14.70 39.25 -3.37
C ALA A 198 15.38 40.01 -4.52
N ARG A 199 15.22 39.57 -5.78
CA ARG A 199 15.71 40.31 -6.96
C ARG A 199 15.03 41.66 -7.11
N ASP A 200 13.70 41.70 -6.98
CA ASP A 200 12.92 42.94 -7.08
C ASP A 200 13.31 43.97 -6.02
N ALA A 201 13.73 43.51 -4.84
CA ALA A 201 14.27 44.35 -3.75
C ALA A 201 15.77 44.72 -3.93
N GLY A 202 16.43 44.29 -5.01
CA GLY A 202 17.85 44.53 -5.26
C GLY A 202 18.80 43.64 -4.43
N HIS A 203 18.32 42.50 -3.95
CA HIS A 203 19.05 41.54 -3.13
C HIS A 203 19.45 40.28 -3.91
N ASP A 204 20.17 40.44 -5.03
CA ASP A 204 20.57 39.34 -5.93
C ASP A 204 21.29 38.18 -5.21
N ARG A 205 22.19 38.50 -4.27
CA ARG A 205 22.92 37.47 -3.50
C ARG A 205 22.00 36.64 -2.59
N VAL A 206 20.89 37.22 -2.14
CA VAL A 206 19.88 36.52 -1.34
C VAL A 206 19.05 35.63 -2.25
N ALA A 207 18.68 36.12 -3.44
CA ALA A 207 17.98 35.34 -4.45
C ALA A 207 18.78 34.08 -4.85
N ASP A 208 20.05 34.23 -5.22
CA ASP A 208 20.93 33.10 -5.59
C ASP A 208 21.04 32.06 -4.46
N ARG A 209 21.04 32.54 -3.20
CA ARG A 209 21.10 31.66 -2.03
C ARG A 209 19.79 30.91 -1.83
N LEU A 210 18.65 31.54 -2.14
CA LEU A 210 17.32 30.94 -2.03
C LEU A 210 17.12 29.85 -3.08
N GLU A 211 17.46 30.10 -4.34
CA GLU A 211 17.39 29.09 -5.41
C GLU A 211 18.22 27.85 -5.07
N ARG A 212 19.50 28.05 -4.71
CA ARG A 212 20.39 26.94 -4.31
C ARG A 212 19.85 26.16 -3.11
N LYS A 213 19.12 26.84 -2.22
CA LYS A 213 18.50 26.20 -1.05
C LYS A 213 17.26 25.39 -1.47
N GLY A 214 16.46 25.89 -2.42
CA GLY A 214 15.40 25.16 -3.11
C GLY A 214 15.93 23.86 -3.72
N ASP A 215 16.90 23.98 -4.64
CA ASP A 215 17.56 22.84 -5.30
C ASP A 215 18.15 21.82 -4.33
N HIS A 216 18.68 22.29 -3.19
CA HIS A 216 19.27 21.41 -2.21
C HIS A 216 18.21 20.59 -1.47
N ILE A 217 17.06 21.23 -1.16
CA ILE A 217 15.95 20.56 -0.50
C ILE A 217 15.29 19.59 -1.48
N ASP A 218 15.06 20.00 -2.72
CA ASP A 218 14.48 19.16 -3.77
C ASP A 218 15.28 17.87 -3.99
N ARG A 219 16.59 17.98 -4.27
CA ARG A 219 17.51 16.82 -4.35
C ARG A 219 17.58 15.98 -3.08
N ARG A 220 17.18 16.51 -1.92
CA ARG A 220 17.10 15.73 -0.67
C ARG A 220 15.78 14.96 -0.58
N LEU A 221 14.70 15.49 -1.14
CA LEU A 221 13.41 14.80 -1.27
C LEU A 221 13.51 13.63 -2.26
N ASP A 222 14.14 13.82 -3.41
CA ASP A 222 14.38 12.73 -4.39
C ASP A 222 15.12 11.55 -3.74
N ARG A 223 16.27 11.85 -3.12
CA ARG A 223 17.06 10.83 -2.41
C ARG A 223 16.28 10.16 -1.27
N LYS A 224 15.30 10.85 -0.69
CA LYS A 224 14.40 10.27 0.32
C LYS A 224 13.45 9.28 -0.37
N GLY A 225 12.88 9.64 -1.53
CA GLY A 225 12.05 8.78 -2.38
C GLY A 225 12.81 7.52 -2.79
N ASP A 226 13.96 7.68 -3.43
CA ASP A 226 14.84 6.58 -3.84
C ASP A 226 15.13 5.61 -2.69
N ARG A 227 15.48 6.15 -1.51
CA ARG A 227 15.79 5.33 -0.32
C ARG A 227 14.57 4.57 0.16
N VAL A 228 13.38 5.16 0.08
CA VAL A 228 12.14 4.48 0.42
C VAL A 228 11.87 3.36 -0.57
N ASN A 229 11.92 3.63 -1.88
CA ASN A 229 11.71 2.63 -2.92
C ASN A 229 12.67 1.46 -2.77
N HIS A 230 13.96 1.72 -2.59
CA HIS A 230 14.95 0.67 -2.32
C HIS A 230 14.69 -0.15 -1.05
N ARG A 231 14.00 0.40 -0.05
CA ARG A 231 13.58 -0.35 1.15
C ARG A 231 12.32 -1.17 0.88
N LEU A 232 11.40 -0.66 0.07
CA LEU A 232 10.19 -1.35 -0.37
C LEU A 232 10.55 -2.54 -1.26
N ASP A 233 11.44 -2.37 -2.24
CA ASP A 233 11.92 -3.44 -3.12
C ASP A 233 12.59 -4.56 -2.33
N ARG A 234 13.48 -4.19 -1.39
CA ARG A 234 14.12 -5.16 -0.49
C ARG A 234 13.12 -5.85 0.45
N LYS A 235 11.99 -5.23 0.74
CA LYS A 235 10.90 -5.87 1.50
C LYS A 235 10.12 -6.80 0.57
N SER A 236 9.86 -6.41 -0.68
CA SER A 236 9.20 -7.21 -1.71
C SER A 236 9.96 -8.50 -2.00
N HIS A 237 11.26 -8.41 -2.31
CA HIS A 237 12.11 -9.58 -2.56
C HIS A 237 12.19 -10.55 -1.36
N ARG A 238 12.17 -10.04 -0.12
CA ARG A 238 12.15 -10.89 1.09
C ARG A 238 10.82 -11.62 1.26
N VAL A 239 9.72 -11.01 0.83
CA VAL A 239 8.40 -11.65 0.85
C VAL A 239 8.31 -12.72 -0.23
N ALA A 240 8.79 -12.42 -1.45
CA ALA A 240 8.82 -13.36 -2.57
C ALA A 240 9.66 -14.62 -2.25
N SER A 241 10.87 -14.43 -1.70
CA SER A 241 11.77 -15.55 -1.36
C SER A 241 11.26 -16.46 -0.23
N ASN A 242 10.60 -15.92 0.80
CA ASN A 242 9.98 -16.74 1.86
C ASN A 242 8.72 -17.50 1.38
N GLY A 243 8.03 -17.00 0.34
CA GLY A 243 6.94 -17.71 -0.33
C GLY A 243 7.46 -18.87 -1.21
N GLY A 244 8.51 -18.62 -2.00
CA GLY A 244 9.10 -19.62 -2.90
C GLY A 244 9.81 -20.78 -2.19
N ALA A 245 10.48 -20.53 -1.06
CA ALA A 245 11.18 -21.57 -0.30
C ALA A 245 10.25 -22.63 0.34
N ARG A 246 8.94 -22.34 0.44
CA ARG A 246 7.93 -23.28 0.95
C ARG A 246 7.27 -24.14 -0.12
N ALA A 247 7.37 -23.75 -1.40
CA ALA A 247 6.75 -24.48 -2.51
C ALA A 247 7.60 -25.67 -3.00
N HIS A 248 8.87 -25.78 -2.56
CA HIS A 248 9.83 -26.80 -3.00
C HIS A 248 10.32 -27.75 -1.88
N ARG A 249 9.57 -27.90 -0.78
CA ARG A 249 9.82 -28.96 0.22
C ARG A 249 8.62 -29.86 0.42
#